data_AF-A0A132BTR2-F1
#
_entry.id   AF-A0A132BTR2-F1
#
_cell.length_a   1.000
_cell.length_b   1.000
_cell.length_c   1.000
_cell.angle_alpha   90.00
_cell.angle_beta   90.00
_cell.angle_gamma   90.00
#
_symmetry.space_group_name_H-M   'P 1'
#
loop_
_entity.id
_entity.type
_entity.pdbx_description
1 polymer ?
#
loop_
_entity_poly.entity_id
_entity_poly.type
_entity_poly.pdbx_seq_one_letter_code
_entity_poly.pdbx_strand_id
1 'polypeptide(L)'
;MFTKNLSLAIAFPCVVLAAAANAQTYECEFKDGHRRNVIPPQVIVQVAADGASAQVIDSLGHYHKIAPVPATFVKDTTQRLRVRWTLKDLISSAGQKATLNFSLTYQKAKGKAFVNMDIPGYGNTETGSGSCAIAK
;
A
#
# COMPACT_ATOMS: atom_id res chain seq x y z
N MET A 1 -69.98 -6.84 12.65
CA MET A 1 -68.63 -6.33 12.99
C MET A 1 -67.64 -7.46 12.88
N PHE A 2 -66.70 -7.42 11.93
CA PHE A 2 -65.38 -8.07 11.98
C PHE A 2 -64.62 -7.71 10.70
N THR A 3 -63.86 -6.61 10.73
CA THR A 3 -62.93 -6.20 9.67
C THR A 3 -61.56 -6.79 9.96
N LYS A 4 -61.06 -7.66 9.06
CA LYS A 4 -59.69 -8.21 9.11
C LYS A 4 -58.74 -7.26 8.39
N ASN A 5 -57.80 -6.66 9.12
CA ASN A 5 -56.73 -5.82 8.57
C ASN A 5 -55.62 -6.70 7.99
N LEU A 6 -55.44 -6.63 6.66
CA LEU A 6 -54.35 -7.26 5.93
C LEU A 6 -53.13 -6.31 5.96
N SER A 7 -52.12 -6.63 6.75
CA SER A 7 -50.87 -5.86 6.78
C SER A 7 -49.94 -6.34 5.66
N LEU A 8 -49.71 -5.51 4.66
CA LEU A 8 -48.77 -5.75 3.56
C LEU A 8 -47.36 -5.31 4.02
N ALA A 9 -46.48 -6.26 4.31
CA ALA A 9 -45.06 -5.98 4.59
C ALA A 9 -44.31 -5.79 3.26
N ILE A 10 -43.86 -4.56 2.98
CA ILE A 10 -43.04 -4.24 1.81
C ILE A 10 -41.58 -4.60 2.16
N ALA A 11 -41.08 -5.68 1.57
CA ALA A 11 -39.67 -6.06 1.64
C ALA A 11 -38.86 -5.14 0.71
N PHE A 12 -38.02 -4.28 1.29
CA PHE A 12 -37.09 -3.41 0.56
C PHE A 12 -35.89 -4.25 0.09
N PRO A 13 -35.64 -4.46 -1.22
CA PRO A 13 -34.46 -5.16 -1.67
C PRO A 13 -33.23 -4.28 -1.44
N CYS A 14 -32.35 -4.71 -0.53
CA CYS A 14 -31.06 -4.09 -0.30
C CYS A 14 -30.14 -4.43 -1.49
N VAL A 15 -30.08 -3.54 -2.48
CA VAL A 15 -29.14 -3.66 -3.60
C VAL A 15 -27.75 -3.34 -3.06
N VAL A 16 -26.95 -4.38 -2.80
CA VAL A 16 -25.54 -4.24 -2.44
C VAL A 16 -24.78 -3.85 -3.71
N LEU A 17 -24.49 -2.56 -3.89
CA LEU A 17 -23.54 -2.10 -4.89
C LEU A 17 -22.14 -2.60 -4.51
N ALA A 18 -21.72 -3.71 -5.12
CA ALA A 18 -20.33 -4.12 -5.10
C ALA A 18 -19.52 -3.07 -5.88
N ALA A 19 -18.71 -2.28 -5.18
CA ALA A 19 -17.75 -1.40 -5.83
C ALA A 19 -16.75 -2.27 -6.59
N ALA A 20 -16.75 -2.19 -7.92
CA ALA A 20 -15.70 -2.77 -8.74
C ALA A 20 -14.39 -2.06 -8.41
N ALA A 21 -13.54 -2.71 -7.61
CA ALA A 21 -12.17 -2.29 -7.48
C ALA A 21 -11.50 -2.50 -8.84
N ASN A 22 -10.92 -1.44 -9.40
CA ASN A 22 -10.16 -1.51 -10.62
C ASN A 22 -8.69 -1.70 -10.26
N ALA A 23 -7.94 -2.43 -11.07
CA ALA A 23 -6.49 -2.46 -10.90
C ALA A 23 -5.94 -1.03 -11.02
N GLN A 24 -5.11 -0.63 -10.07
CA GLN A 24 -4.57 0.73 -9.99
C GLN A 24 -3.08 0.69 -9.74
N THR A 25 -2.33 1.43 -10.54
CA THR A 25 -0.89 1.60 -10.34
C THR A 25 -0.63 2.96 -9.74
N TYR A 26 0.07 2.99 -8.62
CA TYR A 26 0.50 4.20 -7.93
C TYR A 26 2.00 4.36 -8.08
N GLU A 27 2.44 5.49 -8.57
CA GLU A 27 3.85 5.86 -8.66
C GLU A 27 4.15 6.89 -7.57
N CYS A 28 5.04 6.54 -6.65
CA CYS A 28 5.39 7.36 -5.50
C CYS A 28 6.85 7.79 -5.59
N GLU A 29 7.08 9.07 -5.33
CA GLU A 29 8.41 9.69 -5.28
C GLU A 29 8.67 10.26 -3.88
N PHE A 30 9.84 9.96 -3.32
CA PHE A 30 10.27 10.40 -1.99
C PHE A 30 11.54 11.24 -2.10
N LYS A 31 11.53 12.40 -1.45
CA LYS A 31 12.64 13.39 -1.51
C LYS A 31 13.35 13.60 -0.17
N ASP A 32 12.75 13.16 0.93
CA ASP A 32 13.18 13.55 2.28
C ASP A 32 13.65 12.38 3.16
N GLY A 33 14.10 11.27 2.58
CA GLY A 33 14.42 10.01 3.30
C GLY A 33 15.90 9.61 3.35
N HIS A 34 16.82 10.55 3.18
CA HIS A 34 18.19 10.23 2.73
C HIS A 34 19.24 10.02 3.82
N ARG A 35 18.89 10.07 5.12
CA ARG A 35 19.91 10.07 6.19
C ARG A 35 20.86 8.87 6.13
N ARG A 36 20.39 7.73 5.60
CA ARG A 36 21.19 6.52 5.32
C ARG A 36 20.98 5.93 3.92
N ASN A 37 20.34 6.66 2.99
CA ASN A 37 20.01 6.19 1.62
C ASN A 37 19.23 4.86 1.54
N VAL A 38 18.50 4.50 2.60
CA VAL A 38 17.73 3.26 2.70
C VAL A 38 16.24 3.45 2.40
N ILE A 39 15.78 4.70 2.31
CA ILE A 39 14.44 5.00 1.79
C ILE A 39 14.51 5.01 0.26
N PRO A 40 13.72 4.18 -0.44
CA PRO A 40 13.70 4.16 -1.89
C PRO A 40 13.20 5.52 -2.42
N PRO A 41 13.93 6.19 -3.33
CA PRO A 41 13.48 7.44 -3.95
C PRO A 41 12.21 7.25 -4.78
N GLN A 42 12.01 6.05 -5.33
CA GLN A 42 10.82 5.68 -6.11
C GLN A 42 10.25 4.35 -5.63
N VAL A 43 8.93 4.30 -5.50
CA VAL A 43 8.13 3.11 -5.21
C VAL A 43 6.91 3.08 -6.13
N ILE A 44 6.72 1.99 -6.85
CA ILE A 44 5.56 1.71 -7.68
C ILE A 44 4.73 0.63 -6.97
N VAL A 45 3.44 0.91 -6.75
CA VAL A 45 2.49 -0.04 -6.16
C VAL A 45 1.44 -0.38 -7.20
N GLN A 46 1.38 -1.65 -7.60
CA GLN A 46 0.36 -2.18 -8.49
C GLN A 46 -0.69 -2.89 -7.65
N VAL A 47 -1.81 -2.23 -7.39
CA VAL A 47 -2.96 -2.79 -6.67
C VAL A 47 -3.82 -3.58 -7.66
N ALA A 48 -4.15 -4.82 -7.33
CA ALA A 48 -4.99 -5.66 -8.16
C ALA A 48 -6.46 -5.21 -8.14
N ALA A 49 -7.25 -5.71 -9.09
CA ALA A 49 -8.68 -5.41 -9.18
C ALA A 49 -9.50 -5.92 -7.97
N ASP A 50 -8.94 -6.77 -7.12
CA ASP A 50 -9.58 -7.16 -5.86
C ASP A 50 -9.46 -6.07 -4.77
N GLY A 51 -8.58 -5.07 -4.95
CA GLY A 51 -8.25 -4.05 -3.95
C GLY A 51 -7.58 -4.60 -2.67
N ALA A 52 -7.27 -5.89 -2.65
CA ALA A 52 -6.82 -6.66 -1.48
C ALA A 52 -5.43 -7.29 -1.68
N SER A 53 -4.91 -7.29 -2.92
CA SER A 53 -3.54 -7.69 -3.23
C SER A 53 -2.81 -6.57 -3.98
N ALA A 54 -1.49 -6.50 -3.79
CA ALA A 54 -0.64 -5.56 -4.51
C ALA A 54 0.77 -6.11 -4.73
N GLN A 55 1.40 -5.67 -5.81
CA GLN A 55 2.83 -5.87 -6.07
C GLN A 55 3.56 -4.54 -5.88
N VAL A 56 4.73 -4.59 -5.27
CA VAL A 56 5.55 -3.40 -5.00
C VAL A 56 6.87 -3.53 -5.75
N ILE A 57 7.21 -2.47 -6.48
CA ILE A 57 8.49 -2.32 -7.17
C ILE A 57 9.14 -1.09 -6.56
N ASP A 58 10.24 -1.27 -5.85
CA ASP A 58 11.00 -0.15 -5.30
C ASP A 58 12.43 -0.16 -5.84
N SER A 59 13.03 1.03 -5.84
CA SER A 59 14.38 1.26 -6.38
C SER A 59 15.47 0.52 -5.60
N LEU A 60 15.28 0.22 -4.31
CA LEU A 60 16.23 -0.55 -3.52
C LEU A 60 16.18 -2.04 -3.88
N GLY A 61 14.98 -2.62 -3.96
CA GLY A 61 14.75 -3.97 -4.46
C GLY A 61 15.27 -4.13 -5.90
N HIS A 62 15.00 -3.15 -6.77
CA HIS A 62 15.51 -3.14 -8.14
C HIS A 62 17.04 -3.12 -8.20
N TYR A 63 17.70 -2.29 -7.37
CA TYR A 63 19.16 -2.27 -7.24
C TYR A 63 19.73 -3.64 -6.84
N HIS A 64 19.02 -4.36 -5.97
CA HIS A 64 19.36 -5.73 -5.57
C HIS A 64 18.84 -6.83 -6.51
N LYS A 65 18.30 -6.47 -7.69
CA LYS A 65 17.74 -7.40 -8.69
C LYS A 65 16.62 -8.29 -8.15
N ILE A 66 15.86 -7.78 -7.18
CA ILE A 66 14.70 -8.46 -6.61
C ILE A 66 13.50 -8.22 -7.53
N ALA A 67 12.77 -9.28 -7.85
CA ALA A 67 11.52 -9.20 -8.61
C ALA A 67 10.46 -8.38 -7.83
N PRO A 68 9.38 -7.90 -8.49
CA PRO A 68 8.28 -7.24 -7.79
C PRO A 68 7.83 -8.04 -6.56
N VAL A 69 7.71 -7.36 -5.43
CA VAL A 69 7.49 -7.99 -4.13
C VAL A 69 5.99 -7.95 -3.79
N PRO A 70 5.38 -9.09 -3.44
CA PRO A 70 4.00 -9.08 -3.00
C PRO A 70 3.87 -8.31 -1.69
N ALA A 71 2.90 -7.39 -1.64
CA ALA A 71 2.59 -6.68 -0.41
C ALA A 71 2.07 -7.66 0.64
N THR A 72 2.66 -7.61 1.83
CA THR A 72 2.18 -8.33 3.03
C THR A 72 0.86 -7.76 3.55
N PHE A 73 0.60 -6.49 3.23
CA PHE A 73 -0.64 -5.80 3.55
C PHE A 73 -0.90 -4.74 2.50
N VAL A 74 -2.14 -4.69 2.01
CA VAL A 74 -2.65 -3.56 1.24
C VAL A 74 -4.03 -3.20 1.74
N LYS A 75 -4.30 -1.90 1.81
CA LYS A 75 -5.64 -1.36 1.99
C LYS A 75 -5.74 -0.11 1.17
N ASP A 76 -6.54 -0.19 0.12
CA ASP A 76 -6.84 0.95 -0.72
C ASP A 76 -8.28 1.44 -0.49
N THR A 77 -8.42 2.68 -0.06
CA THR A 77 -9.72 3.34 0.14
C THR A 77 -9.80 4.62 -0.68
N THR A 78 -10.98 5.23 -0.73
CA THR A 78 -11.16 6.54 -1.37
C THR A 78 -10.28 7.64 -0.75
N GLN A 79 -9.88 7.49 0.52
CA GLN A 79 -9.12 8.52 1.23
C GLN A 79 -7.62 8.21 1.29
N ARG A 80 -7.24 6.93 1.38
CA ARG A 80 -5.87 6.52 1.69
C ARG A 80 -5.51 5.20 1.04
N LEU A 81 -4.28 5.09 0.57
CA LEU A 81 -3.62 3.83 0.24
C LEU A 81 -2.61 3.51 1.35
N ARG A 82 -2.65 2.29 1.87
CA ARG A 82 -1.65 1.77 2.82
C ARG A 82 -1.09 0.47 2.30
N VAL A 83 0.23 0.36 2.29
CA VAL A 83 0.94 -0.81 1.75
C VAL A 83 2.08 -1.17 2.69
N ARG A 84 2.32 -2.46 2.89
CA ARG A 84 3.52 -2.97 3.58
C ARG A 84 4.15 -4.09 2.78
N TRP A 85 5.46 -4.08 2.68
CA TRP A 85 6.23 -5.13 2.03
C TRP A 85 7.56 -5.31 2.77
N THR A 86 8.21 -6.43 2.52
CA THR A 86 9.46 -6.79 3.17
C THR A 86 10.47 -7.22 2.12
N LEU A 87 11.65 -6.61 2.15
CA LEU A 87 12.82 -7.08 1.42
C LEU A 87 13.62 -8.00 2.33
N LYS A 88 13.83 -9.24 1.90
CA LYS A 88 14.57 -10.27 2.66
C LYS A 88 15.94 -10.49 2.03
N ASP A 89 16.86 -11.00 2.85
CA ASP A 89 18.20 -11.42 2.43
C ASP A 89 19.00 -10.35 1.69
N LEU A 90 18.78 -9.07 2.03
CA LEU A 90 19.58 -7.98 1.46
C LEU A 90 21.00 -8.05 2.00
N ILE A 91 21.96 -8.17 1.09
CA ILE A 91 23.37 -8.19 1.45
C ILE A 91 23.89 -6.76 1.37
N SER A 92 24.30 -6.22 2.52
CA SER A 92 25.00 -4.93 2.60
C SER A 92 26.39 -5.01 1.98
N SER A 93 27.01 -3.86 1.70
CA SER A 93 28.39 -3.79 1.22
C SER A 93 29.40 -4.45 2.18
N ALA A 94 29.08 -4.53 3.47
CA ALA A 94 29.88 -5.22 4.49
C ALA A 94 29.63 -6.75 4.54
N GLY A 95 28.81 -7.30 3.64
CA GLY A 95 28.48 -8.73 3.59
C GLY A 95 27.41 -9.18 4.59
N GLN A 96 26.87 -8.27 5.41
CA GLN A 96 25.82 -8.60 6.37
C GLN A 96 24.47 -8.74 5.66
N LYS A 97 23.72 -9.80 6.01
CA LYS A 97 22.34 -10.00 5.58
C LYS A 97 21.38 -9.22 6.46
N ALA A 98 20.45 -8.52 5.83
CA ALA A 98 19.41 -7.75 6.50
C ALA A 98 18.03 -8.05 5.92
N THR A 99 17.02 -7.94 6.77
CA THR A 99 15.62 -7.88 6.37
C THR A 99 15.14 -6.46 6.63
N LEU A 100 14.51 -5.84 5.64
CA LEU A 100 13.95 -4.50 5.76
C LEU A 100 12.44 -4.57 5.58
N ASN A 101 11.71 -4.05 6.54
CA ASN A 101 10.27 -3.88 6.42
C ASN A 101 9.97 -2.46 6.00
N PHE A 102 9.03 -2.31 5.07
CA PHE A 102 8.56 -1.02 4.60
C PHE A 102 7.07 -0.86 4.87
N SER A 103 6.68 0.37 5.19
CA SER A 103 5.28 0.77 5.24
C SER A 103 5.10 2.09 4.51
N LEU A 104 4.24 2.08 3.48
CA LEU A 104 3.85 3.26 2.73
C LEU A 104 2.42 3.65 3.11
N THR A 105 2.21 4.95 3.32
CA THR A 105 0.89 5.56 3.46
C THR A 105 0.77 6.75 2.51
N TYR A 106 -0.17 6.67 1.59
CA TYR A 106 -0.53 7.74 0.68
C TYR A 106 -1.90 8.33 1.07
N GLN A 107 -1.92 9.65 1.31
CA GLN A 107 -3.12 10.43 1.61
C GLN A 107 -3.64 11.06 0.33
N LYS A 108 -4.61 10.40 -0.34
CA LYS A 108 -5.09 10.76 -1.68
C LYS A 108 -5.56 12.20 -1.79
N ALA A 109 -6.34 12.67 -0.80
CA ALA A 109 -6.87 14.04 -0.78
C ALA A 109 -5.79 15.14 -0.72
N LYS A 110 -4.60 14.82 -0.19
CA LYS A 110 -3.50 15.80 -0.04
C LYS A 110 -2.37 15.58 -1.05
N GLY A 111 -2.41 14.50 -1.83
CA GLY A 111 -1.29 14.10 -2.68
C GLY A 111 -0.02 13.72 -1.91
N LYS A 112 -0.08 13.55 -0.58
CA LYS A 112 1.10 13.33 0.28
C LYS A 112 1.33 11.86 0.58
N ALA A 113 2.57 11.42 0.43
CA ALA A 113 3.02 10.07 0.75
C ALA A 113 4.05 10.07 1.87
N PHE A 114 4.01 9.04 2.68
CA PHE A 114 4.96 8.78 3.76
C PHE A 114 5.42 7.34 3.64
N VAL A 115 6.72 7.11 3.74
CA VAL A 115 7.31 5.78 3.80
C VAL A 115 8.12 5.67 5.08
N ASN A 116 7.97 4.54 5.76
CA ASN A 116 8.77 4.15 6.90
C ASN A 116 9.50 2.86 6.57
N MET A 117 10.75 2.76 7.01
CA MET A 117 11.56 1.55 6.96
C MET A 117 11.98 1.19 8.37
N ASP A 118 11.83 -0.08 8.73
CA ASP A 118 12.36 -0.65 9.97
C ASP A 118 13.19 -1.91 9.68
N ILE A 119 14.17 -2.15 10.56
CA ILE A 119 15.02 -3.33 10.53
C ILE A 119 14.67 -4.18 11.77
N PRO A 120 14.02 -5.35 11.61
CA PRO A 120 13.67 -6.20 12.73
C PRO A 120 14.86 -6.52 13.63
N GLY A 121 14.67 -6.39 14.94
CA GLY A 121 15.73 -6.63 15.93
C GLY A 121 16.69 -5.46 16.15
N TYR A 122 16.55 -4.37 15.39
CA TYR A 122 17.31 -3.14 15.58
C TYR A 122 16.36 -1.97 15.89
N GLY A 123 16.76 -1.05 16.77
CA GLY A 123 16.00 0.18 17.04
C GLY A 123 16.10 1.24 15.93
N ASN A 124 16.50 0.85 14.71
CA ASN A 124 16.69 1.75 13.59
C ASN A 124 15.40 1.86 12.78
N THR A 125 14.85 3.07 12.73
CA THR A 125 13.74 3.42 11.83
C THR A 125 14.14 4.61 10.99
N GLU A 126 13.89 4.53 9.68
CA GLU A 126 14.08 5.64 8.77
C GLU A 126 12.75 6.01 8.14
N THR A 127 12.54 7.29 7.86
CA THR A 127 11.29 7.79 7.30
C THR A 127 11.56 8.72 6.13
N GLY A 128 10.67 8.73 5.14
CA GLY A 128 10.68 9.71 4.06
C GLY A 128 9.29 10.26 3.77
N SER A 129 9.23 11.51 3.35
CA SER A 129 8.04 12.15 2.79
C SER A 129 8.17 12.33 1.28
N GLY A 130 7.01 12.36 0.63
CA GLY A 130 6.90 12.37 -0.82
C GLY A 130 5.48 12.60 -1.31
N SER A 131 5.23 12.22 -2.55
CA SER A 131 3.92 12.26 -3.20
C SER A 131 3.71 11.01 -4.04
N CYS A 132 2.44 10.66 -4.29
CA CYS A 132 2.10 9.62 -5.25
C CYS A 132 1.13 10.16 -6.31
N ALA A 133 1.24 9.63 -7.52
CA ALA A 133 0.28 9.80 -8.60
C ALA A 133 -0.26 8.44 -9.04
N ILE A 134 -1.47 8.43 -9.60
CA ILE A 134 -1.99 7.23 -10.29
C ILE A 134 -1.38 7.23 -11.69
N ALA A 135 -0.72 6.14 -12.07
CA ALA A 135 -0.22 5.96 -13.43
C ALA A 135 -1.43 5.91 -14.40
N LYS A 136 -1.29 6.61 -15.53
CA LYS A 136 -2.33 6.67 -16.56
C LYS A 136 -2.38 5.40 -17.40
#